data_AF-A0ABD1NVL2-F1
#
_entry.id   AF-A0ABD1NVL2-F1
#
_cell.length_a   1.000
_cell.length_b   1.000
_cell.length_c   1.000
_cell.angle_alpha   90.00
_cell.angle_beta   90.00
_cell.angle_gamma   90.00
#
_symmetry.space_group_name_H-M   'P 1'
#
loop_
_entity.id
_entity.type
_entity.pdbx_description
1 polymer ?
#
loop_
_entity_poly.entity_id
_entity_poly.type
_entity_poly.pdbx_seq_one_letter_code
_entity_poly.pdbx_strand_id
1 'polypeptide(L)'
;MQVVRNNGDERRVKRRTSEDEDDASESEEEILRDQREREELEQHIRQRDAAGTKKLTELTLTKEQEEEVIRRSKALEEDDLETLRKVSRQEYLKKREQKKLDELRDDIEDEQYLFEGVKLTEAEYRELRYKKEIYELVKKRTEESDSTNEAWIKVLSLFYLRE
;
A
#
# COMPACT_ATOMS: atom_id res chain seq x y z
N MET A 1 13.27 -50.44 -36.80
CA MET A 1 13.10 -50.48 -38.28
C MET A 1 11.81 -51.25 -38.52
N GLN A 2 10.75 -50.80 -39.20
CA GLN A 2 10.59 -49.78 -40.24
C GLN A 2 9.07 -49.44 -40.36
N VAL A 3 8.76 -48.13 -40.38
CA VAL A 3 7.85 -47.40 -41.29
C VAL A 3 6.44 -47.96 -41.60
N VAL A 4 5.44 -47.30 -41.02
CA VAL A 4 4.02 -47.31 -41.45
C VAL A 4 3.90 -46.47 -42.73
N ARG A 5 3.29 -47.00 -43.79
CA ARG A 5 3.05 -46.28 -45.06
C ARG A 5 1.58 -46.02 -45.31
N ASN A 6 1.33 -44.77 -45.67
CA ASN A 6 0.09 -44.10 -46.06
C ASN A 6 -0.70 -44.84 -47.15
N ASN A 7 -1.99 -44.55 -47.24
CA ASN A 7 -2.61 -44.02 -48.46
C ASN A 7 -3.95 -43.35 -48.10
N GLY A 8 -4.02 -42.05 -48.35
CA GLY A 8 -5.18 -41.20 -48.06
C GLY A 8 -6.13 -41.17 -49.25
N ASP A 9 -7.42 -41.33 -48.97
CA ASP A 9 -8.48 -41.10 -49.96
C ASP A 9 -8.80 -39.60 -50.03
N GLU A 10 -8.39 -39.02 -51.15
CA GLU A 10 -8.53 -37.62 -51.53
C GLU A 10 -10.00 -37.27 -51.82
N ARG A 11 -10.62 -36.46 -50.95
CA ARG A 11 -11.94 -35.86 -51.23
C ARG A 11 -11.78 -34.78 -52.30
N ARG A 12 -12.18 -35.11 -53.53
CA ARG A 12 -12.19 -34.19 -54.68
C ARG A 12 -13.24 -33.08 -54.48
N VAL A 13 -12.83 -31.94 -53.94
CA VAL A 13 -13.66 -30.73 -53.86
C VAL A 13 -13.69 -30.06 -55.24
N LYS A 14 -14.85 -30.04 -55.87
CA LYS A 14 -15.11 -29.36 -57.14
C LYS A 14 -15.06 -27.85 -56.91
N ARG A 15 -13.92 -27.21 -57.20
CA ARG A 15 -13.84 -25.75 -57.33
C ARG A 15 -14.66 -25.35 -58.55
N ARG A 16 -15.76 -24.63 -58.33
CA ARG A 16 -16.42 -23.82 -59.35
C ARG A 16 -15.69 -22.48 -59.37
N THR A 17 -14.82 -22.31 -60.35
CA THR A 17 -14.50 -21.00 -60.90
C THR A 17 -15.54 -20.75 -61.99
N SER A 18 -16.40 -19.76 -61.77
CA SER A 18 -17.14 -19.10 -62.84
C SER A 18 -16.91 -17.62 -62.60
N GLU A 19 -16.01 -17.03 -63.40
CA GLU A 19 -15.84 -15.60 -63.55
C GLU A 19 -17.19 -14.91 -63.86
N ASP A 20 -17.44 -13.89 -63.04
CA ASP A 20 -18.24 -12.66 -63.15
C ASP A 20 -19.26 -12.50 -64.29
N GLU A 21 -20.50 -12.12 -63.92
CA GLU A 21 -21.09 -10.81 -64.25
C GLU A 21 -22.55 -10.72 -63.73
N ASP A 22 -22.80 -9.68 -62.91
CA ASP A 22 -24.06 -8.97 -62.67
C ASP A 22 -25.26 -9.68 -61.99
N ASP A 23 -25.26 -9.67 -60.65
CA ASP A 23 -26.45 -9.24 -59.87
C ASP A 23 -26.02 -8.61 -58.53
N ALA A 24 -25.10 -7.63 -58.60
CA ALA A 24 -24.75 -6.76 -57.47
C ALA A 24 -25.60 -5.48 -57.49
N SER A 25 -26.86 -5.58 -57.93
CA SER A 25 -27.83 -4.50 -57.83
C SER A 25 -28.63 -4.65 -56.54
N GLU A 26 -27.95 -4.75 -55.39
CA GLU A 26 -28.55 -4.22 -54.16
C GLU A 26 -28.81 -2.75 -54.47
N SER A 27 -30.08 -2.39 -54.67
CA SER A 27 -30.46 -1.01 -54.92
C SER A 27 -29.81 -0.13 -53.84
N GLU A 28 -29.38 1.08 -54.18
CA GLU A 28 -28.84 2.01 -53.17
C GLU A 28 -29.79 2.13 -51.96
N GLU A 29 -31.10 1.97 -52.17
CA GLU A 29 -32.12 1.91 -51.14
C GLU A 29 -32.00 0.72 -50.17
N GLU A 30 -31.57 -0.45 -50.63
CA GLU A 30 -31.39 -1.67 -49.83
C GLU A 30 -30.14 -1.57 -48.95
N ILE A 31 -29.04 -1.05 -49.51
CA ILE A 31 -27.82 -0.74 -48.75
C ILE A 31 -28.11 0.28 -47.65
N LEU A 32 -28.91 1.30 -47.97
CA LEU A 32 -29.34 2.31 -46.99
C LEU A 32 -30.28 1.72 -45.92
N ARG A 33 -31.05 0.68 -46.21
CA ARG A 33 -31.86 -0.02 -45.20
C ARG A 33 -30.97 -0.82 -44.26
N ASP A 34 -30.04 -1.61 -44.77
CA ASP A 34 -29.12 -2.39 -43.94
C ASP A 34 -28.27 -1.48 -43.03
N GLN A 35 -27.79 -0.34 -43.55
CA GLN A 35 -27.09 0.66 -42.74
C GLN A 35 -27.96 1.22 -41.61
N ARG A 36 -29.21 1.60 -41.91
CA ARG A 36 -30.15 2.10 -40.89
C ARG A 36 -30.45 1.03 -39.84
N GLU A 37 -30.69 -0.21 -40.26
CA GLU A 37 -30.98 -1.32 -39.34
C GLU A 37 -29.78 -1.62 -38.41
N ARG A 38 -28.55 -1.52 -38.92
CA ARG A 38 -27.33 -1.64 -38.10
C ARG A 38 -27.20 -0.50 -37.10
N GLU A 39 -27.43 0.73 -37.53
CA GLU A 39 -27.38 1.90 -36.64
C GLU A 39 -28.45 1.82 -35.55
N GLU A 40 -29.66 1.39 -35.89
CA GLU A 40 -30.75 1.17 -34.93
C GLU A 40 -30.36 0.10 -33.91
N LEU A 41 -29.81 -1.04 -34.35
CA LEU A 41 -29.34 -2.10 -33.47
C LEU A 41 -28.22 -1.61 -32.54
N GLU A 42 -27.26 -0.85 -33.06
CA GLU A 42 -26.18 -0.27 -32.27
C GLU A 42 -26.71 0.69 -31.21
N GLN A 43 -27.68 1.53 -31.57
CA GLN A 43 -28.35 2.42 -30.62
C GLN A 43 -29.07 1.64 -29.52
N HIS A 44 -29.80 0.58 -29.87
CA HIS A 44 -30.49 -0.26 -28.89
C HIS A 44 -29.53 -0.97 -27.94
N ILE A 45 -28.40 -1.50 -28.43
CA ILE A 45 -27.36 -2.11 -27.59
C ILE A 45 -26.75 -1.06 -26.67
N ARG A 46 -26.37 0.10 -27.19
CA ARG A 46 -25.80 1.21 -26.41
C ARG A 46 -26.77 1.71 -25.34
N GLN A 47 -28.05 1.84 -25.66
CA GLN A 47 -29.08 2.26 -24.70
C GLN A 47 -29.29 1.22 -23.59
N ARG A 48 -29.35 -0.07 -23.95
CA ARG A 48 -29.45 -1.17 -22.98
C ARG A 48 -28.25 -1.21 -22.06
N ASP A 49 -27.05 -1.05 -22.60
CA ASP A 49 -25.80 -1.08 -21.84
C ASP A 49 -25.68 0.17 -20.94
N ALA A 50 -26.10 1.34 -21.42
CA ALA A 50 -26.16 2.58 -20.64
C ALA A 50 -27.24 2.57 -19.55
N ALA A 51 -28.35 1.86 -19.74
CA ALA A 51 -29.39 1.69 -18.72
C ALA A 51 -29.03 0.60 -17.70
N GLY A 52 -28.34 -0.46 -18.13
CA GLY A 52 -27.90 -1.57 -17.29
C GLY A 52 -26.68 -1.28 -16.43
N THR A 53 -25.80 -0.37 -16.88
CA THR A 53 -24.65 0.08 -16.11
C THR A 53 -24.93 1.46 -15.50
N LYS A 54 -24.94 1.56 -14.17
CA LYS A 54 -24.90 2.88 -13.53
C LYS A 54 -23.58 3.53 -13.96
N LYS A 55 -23.63 4.62 -14.75
CA LYS A 55 -22.47 5.41 -15.19
C LYS A 55 -21.70 5.96 -13.98
N LEU A 56 -20.82 5.15 -13.41
CA LEU A 56 -19.90 5.54 -12.34
C LEU A 56 -18.52 5.91 -12.90
N THR A 57 -18.29 5.72 -14.20
CA THR A 57 -16.95 5.77 -14.82
C THR A 57 -16.77 6.82 -15.91
N GLU A 58 -17.80 7.62 -16.23
CA GLU A 58 -17.72 8.72 -17.22
C GLU A 58 -17.78 10.11 -16.57
N LEU A 59 -17.41 10.24 -15.31
CA LEU A 59 -16.77 11.48 -14.89
C LEU A 59 -15.32 11.35 -15.33
N THR A 60 -15.02 11.75 -16.57
CA THR A 60 -13.68 12.26 -16.86
C THR A 60 -13.45 13.32 -15.78
N LEU A 61 -12.51 13.05 -14.88
CA LEU A 61 -12.17 13.99 -13.83
C LEU A 61 -11.97 15.34 -14.54
N THR A 62 -12.64 16.40 -14.08
CA THR A 62 -12.40 17.73 -14.66
C THR A 62 -10.89 18.00 -14.61
N LYS A 63 -10.34 18.83 -15.52
CA LYS A 63 -8.91 19.19 -15.49
C LYS A 63 -8.44 19.60 -14.09
N GLU A 64 -9.32 20.25 -13.33
CA GLU A 64 -9.14 20.58 -11.92
C GLU A 64 -8.99 19.36 -10.99
N GLN A 65 -9.77 18.31 -11.18
CA GLN A 65 -9.70 17.06 -10.43
C GLN A 65 -8.46 16.23 -10.82
N GLU A 66 -8.06 16.24 -12.09
CA GLU A 66 -6.79 15.63 -12.52
C GLU A 66 -5.59 16.39 -11.95
N GLU A 67 -5.61 17.73 -11.97
CA GLU A 67 -4.60 18.57 -11.34
C GLU A 67 -4.60 18.46 -9.81
N GLU A 68 -5.74 18.19 -9.18
CA GLU A 68 -5.86 17.93 -7.75
C GLU A 68 -5.32 16.54 -7.39
N VAL A 69 -5.57 15.52 -8.21
CA VAL A 69 -4.94 14.19 -8.07
C VAL A 69 -3.43 14.28 -8.27
N ILE A 70 -2.98 15.05 -9.27
CA ILE A 70 -1.55 15.30 -9.51
C ILE A 70 -0.96 16.08 -8.33
N ARG A 71 -1.60 17.14 -7.82
CA ARG A 71 -1.17 17.85 -6.60
C ARG A 71 -1.11 16.94 -5.38
N ARG A 72 -2.11 16.09 -5.18
CA ARG A 72 -2.18 15.13 -4.07
C ARG A 72 -1.11 14.05 -4.19
N SER A 73 -0.80 13.60 -5.40
CA SER A 73 0.30 12.65 -5.66
C SER A 73 1.67 13.30 -5.48
N LYS A 74 1.83 14.55 -5.92
CA LYS A 74 3.08 15.30 -5.80
C LYS A 74 3.39 15.67 -4.34
N ALA A 75 2.37 15.99 -3.55
CA ALA A 75 2.48 16.12 -2.09
C ALA A 75 2.79 14.79 -1.37
N LEU A 76 2.51 13.64 -2.00
CA LEU A 76 2.91 12.32 -1.51
C LEU A 76 4.35 11.96 -1.92
N GLU A 77 4.85 12.55 -3.01
CA GLU A 77 6.15 12.28 -3.63
C GLU A 77 7.29 13.22 -3.16
N GLU A 78 6.98 14.40 -2.59
CA GLU A 78 7.97 15.42 -2.17
C GLU A 78 8.66 15.19 -0.79
N ASP A 79 9.03 13.95 -0.44
CA ASP A 79 10.04 13.64 0.60
C ASP A 79 9.57 13.52 2.08
N ASP A 80 8.37 12.98 2.35
CA ASP A 80 7.88 12.83 3.74
C ASP A 80 7.82 11.37 4.27
N LEU A 81 7.98 10.34 3.43
CA LEU A 81 7.92 8.95 3.93
C LEU A 81 9.17 8.54 4.71
N GLU A 82 10.35 8.99 4.28
CA GLU A 82 11.61 8.65 4.95
C GLU A 82 11.78 9.44 6.26
N THR A 83 11.33 10.70 6.29
CA THR A 83 11.23 11.51 7.52
C THR A 83 10.22 10.89 8.48
N LEU A 84 9.01 10.52 8.02
CA LEU A 84 8.01 9.82 8.83
C LEU A 84 8.54 8.50 9.39
N ARG A 85 9.27 7.72 8.59
CA ARG A 85 9.94 6.48 9.07
C ARG A 85 10.96 6.78 10.15
N LYS A 86 11.79 7.81 9.98
CA LYS A 86 12.80 8.21 10.99
C LYS A 86 12.12 8.64 12.29
N VAL A 87 11.10 9.47 12.23
CA VAL A 87 10.33 9.92 13.39
C VAL A 87 9.64 8.74 14.07
N SER A 88 8.94 7.89 13.29
CA SER A 88 8.30 6.68 13.80
C SER A 88 9.29 5.75 14.49
N ARG A 89 10.46 5.54 13.91
CA ARG A 89 11.53 4.72 14.50
C ARG A 89 12.06 5.34 15.79
N GLN A 90 12.26 6.65 15.84
CA GLN A 90 12.68 7.34 17.07
C GLN A 90 11.64 7.17 18.18
N GLU A 91 10.36 7.36 17.89
CA GLU A 91 9.29 7.15 18.87
C GLU A 91 9.21 5.68 19.33
N TYR A 92 9.33 4.72 18.41
CA TYR A 92 9.36 3.30 18.74
C TYR A 92 10.53 2.98 19.67
N LEU A 93 11.73 3.51 19.37
CA LEU A 93 12.91 3.28 20.19
C LEU A 93 12.75 3.84 21.60
N LYS A 94 12.16 5.04 21.76
CA LYS A 94 11.82 5.60 23.07
C LYS A 94 10.87 4.69 23.86
N LYS A 95 9.78 4.25 23.23
CA LYS A 95 8.81 3.32 23.84
C LYS A 95 9.45 1.98 24.19
N ARG A 96 10.36 1.50 23.34
CA ARG A 96 11.08 0.23 23.52
C ARG A 96 12.09 0.31 24.65
N GLU A 97 12.80 1.41 24.77
CA GLU A 97 13.73 1.70 25.87
C GLU A 97 12.97 1.72 27.20
N GLN A 98 11.86 2.47 27.27
CA GLN A 98 11.01 2.50 28.47
C GLN A 98 10.51 1.11 28.85
N LYS A 99 9.97 0.35 27.88
CA LYS A 99 9.49 -1.02 28.13
C LYS A 99 10.60 -1.92 28.67
N LYS A 100 11.83 -1.77 28.18
CA LYS A 100 12.98 -2.56 28.65
C LYS A 100 13.42 -2.18 30.06
N LEU A 101 13.27 -0.90 30.43
CA LEU A 101 13.50 -0.46 31.81
C LEU A 101 12.45 -0.98 32.78
N ASP A 102 11.18 -0.97 32.37
CA ASP A 102 10.11 -1.55 33.19
C ASP A 102 10.32 -3.06 33.37
N GLU A 103 10.64 -3.80 32.30
CA GLU A 103 11.00 -5.22 32.39
C GLU A 103 12.18 -5.45 33.37
N LEU A 104 13.23 -4.63 33.31
CA LEU A 104 14.37 -4.74 34.22
C LEU A 104 14.00 -4.40 35.68
N ARG A 105 13.11 -3.43 35.90
CA ARG A 105 12.60 -3.10 37.23
C ARG A 105 11.83 -4.28 37.81
N ASP A 106 10.91 -4.83 37.02
CA ASP A 106 10.06 -5.94 37.43
C ASP A 106 10.93 -7.19 37.74
N ASP A 107 11.95 -7.49 36.92
CA ASP A 107 12.93 -8.56 37.20
C ASP A 107 13.65 -8.35 38.56
N ILE A 108 14.05 -7.10 38.86
CA ILE A 108 14.73 -6.75 40.12
C ILE A 108 13.78 -6.86 41.33
N GLU A 109 12.50 -6.54 41.16
CA GLU A 109 11.47 -6.66 42.20
C GLU A 109 11.12 -8.12 42.46
N ASP A 110 10.95 -8.91 41.40
CA ASP A 110 10.67 -10.34 41.47
C ASP A 110 11.81 -11.09 42.17
N GLU A 111 13.07 -10.81 41.83
CA GLU A 111 14.23 -11.41 42.52
C GLU A 111 14.27 -11.05 44.01
N GLN A 112 13.94 -9.79 44.36
CA GLN A 112 13.89 -9.37 45.76
C GLN A 112 12.79 -10.08 46.54
N TYR A 113 11.61 -10.21 45.93
CA TYR A 113 10.47 -10.88 46.53
C TYR A 113 10.69 -12.39 46.65
N LEU A 114 11.18 -13.04 45.58
CA LEU A 114 11.37 -14.49 45.51
C LEU A 114 12.45 -14.98 46.47
N PHE A 115 13.52 -14.20 46.64
CA PHE A 115 14.65 -14.56 47.50
C PHE A 115 14.64 -13.83 48.85
N GLU A 116 13.52 -13.22 49.23
CA GLU A 116 13.37 -12.60 50.54
C GLU A 116 13.59 -13.64 51.65
N GLY A 117 14.56 -13.39 52.53
CA GLY A 117 14.90 -14.30 53.65
C GLY A 117 15.82 -15.48 53.27
N VAL A 118 16.20 -15.63 52.00
CA VAL A 118 17.19 -16.63 51.55
C VAL A 118 18.57 -16.01 51.47
N LYS A 119 19.61 -16.74 51.89
CA LYS A 119 21.00 -16.29 51.70
C LYS A 119 21.41 -16.51 50.25
N LEU A 120 21.50 -15.41 49.49
CA LEU A 120 22.05 -15.45 48.14
C LEU A 120 23.55 -15.76 48.15
N THR A 121 24.00 -16.43 47.10
CA THR A 121 25.42 -16.65 46.83
C THR A 121 26.10 -15.33 46.43
N GLU A 122 27.42 -15.28 46.52
CA GLU A 122 28.16 -14.06 46.16
C GLU A 122 27.98 -13.68 44.68
N ALA A 123 27.83 -14.68 43.80
CA ALA A 123 27.57 -14.46 42.38
C ALA A 123 26.21 -13.78 42.16
N GLU A 124 25.15 -14.31 42.77
CA GLU A 124 23.79 -13.74 42.70
C GLU A 124 23.74 -12.32 43.27
N TYR A 125 24.43 -12.05 44.39
CA TYR A 125 24.54 -10.70 44.94
C TYR A 125 25.25 -9.71 44.01
N ARG A 126 26.26 -10.15 43.26
CA ARG A 126 26.95 -9.30 42.28
C ARG A 126 26.04 -9.03 41.08
N GLU A 127 25.31 -10.04 40.62
CA GLU A 127 24.36 -9.90 39.51
C GLU A 127 23.22 -8.94 39.86
N LEU A 128 22.57 -9.12 41.01
CA LEU A 128 21.49 -8.23 41.47
C LEU A 128 21.98 -6.79 41.63
N ARG A 129 23.21 -6.59 42.15
CA ARG A 129 23.83 -5.26 42.24
C ARG A 129 24.06 -4.65 40.86
N TYR A 130 24.56 -5.43 39.92
CA TYR A 130 24.83 -4.98 38.56
C TYR A 130 23.53 -4.59 37.82
N LYS A 131 22.46 -5.39 37.95
CA LYS A 131 21.14 -5.06 37.40
C LYS A 131 20.61 -3.74 37.96
N LYS A 132 20.71 -3.53 39.27
CA LYS A 132 20.33 -2.27 39.93
C LYS A 132 21.16 -1.08 39.46
N GLU A 133 22.46 -1.24 39.32
CA GLU A 133 23.34 -0.17 38.84
C GLU A 133 23.01 0.24 37.40
N ILE A 134 22.78 -0.73 36.51
CA ILE A 134 22.33 -0.44 35.14
C ILE A 134 21.02 0.33 35.15
N TYR A 135 20.03 -0.14 35.92
CA TYR A 135 18.72 0.50 36.00
C TYR A 135 18.85 1.97 36.43
N GLU A 136 19.61 2.24 37.49
CA GLU A 136 19.85 3.61 37.99
C GLU A 136 20.60 4.49 37.00
N LEU A 137 21.62 3.95 36.31
CA LEU A 137 22.37 4.70 35.30
C LEU A 137 21.48 5.11 34.13
N VAL A 138 20.66 4.18 33.62
CA VAL A 138 19.78 4.47 32.49
C VAL A 138 18.65 5.41 32.90
N LYS A 139 18.07 5.23 34.09
CA LYS A 139 17.03 6.12 34.64
C LYS A 139 17.52 7.56 34.77
N LYS A 140 18.73 7.78 35.29
CA LYS A 140 19.34 9.12 35.37
C LYS A 140 19.52 9.76 33.99
N ARG A 141 19.98 8.98 33.01
CA ARG A 141 20.14 9.44 31.63
C ARG A 141 18.82 9.87 31.01
N THR A 142 17.74 9.11 31.22
CA THR A 142 16.41 9.47 30.68
C THR A 142 15.90 10.77 31.30
N GLU A 143 16.01 10.92 32.63
CA GLU A 143 15.59 12.13 33.34
C GLU A 143 16.34 13.39 32.87
N GLU A 144 17.66 13.29 32.65
CA GLU A 144 18.47 14.41 32.13
C GLU A 144 18.09 14.77 30.68
N SER A 145 17.81 13.77 29.84
CA SER A 145 17.40 13.98 28.46
C SER A 145 16.01 14.64 28.35
N ASP A 146 15.09 14.29 29.25
CA ASP A 146 13.75 14.90 29.28
C ASP A 146 13.82 16.33 29.81
N SER A 147 14.63 16.58 30.85
CA SER A 147 14.87 17.92 31.39
C SER A 147 15.44 18.89 30.35
N THR A 148 16.44 18.44 29.59
CA THR A 148 17.03 19.25 28.52
C THR A 148 16.02 19.54 27.41
N ASN A 149 15.26 18.54 26.95
CA ASN A 149 14.21 18.72 25.94
C ASN A 149 13.14 19.74 26.40
N GLU A 150 12.67 19.64 27.64
CA GLU A 150 11.71 20.62 28.18
C GLU A 150 12.26 22.05 28.20
N ALA A 151 13.53 22.22 28.56
CA ALA A 151 14.17 23.54 28.58
C ALA A 151 14.24 24.15 27.17
N TRP A 152 14.61 23.36 26.16
CA TRP A 152 14.62 23.82 24.76
C TRP A 152 13.22 24.21 24.26
N ILE A 153 12.19 23.43 24.59
CA ILE A 153 10.80 23.74 24.23
C ILE A 153 10.33 25.04 24.90
N LYS A 154 10.66 25.26 26.18
CA LYS A 154 10.35 26.50 26.90
C LYS A 154 11.07 27.73 26.30
N VAL A 155 12.33 27.58 25.90
CA VAL A 155 13.09 28.66 25.24
C VAL A 155 12.52 28.98 23.86
N LEU A 156 12.19 27.96 23.07
CA LEU A 156 11.54 28.13 21.77
C LEU A 156 10.16 28.76 21.93
N SER A 157 9.34 28.32 22.88
CA SER A 157 8.02 28.91 23.10
C SER A 157 8.13 30.37 23.56
N LEU A 158 9.07 30.70 24.45
CA LEU A 158 9.34 32.10 24.83
C LEU A 158 9.84 32.97 23.67
N PHE A 159 10.54 32.39 22.70
CA PHE A 159 10.97 33.07 21.48
C PHE A 159 9.80 33.31 20.52
N TYR A 160 8.95 32.30 20.30
CA TYR A 160 7.80 32.36 19.39
C TYR A 160 6.55 33.04 19.99
N LEU A 161 6.43 33.17 21.32
CA LEU A 161 5.39 33.97 22.00
C LEU A 161 5.81 35.45 22.16
N ARG A 162 6.99 35.82 21.65
CA ARG A 162 7.48 37.21 21.64
C ARG A 162 7.29 37.84 20.27
N GLU A 163 6.06 37.77 19.77
CA GLU A 163 5.51 38.51 18.63
C GLU A 163 4.04 38.80 18.91
#